data_AF-A0A0P9S163-F1
#
_entry.id   AF-A0A0P9S163-F1
#
_cell.length_a   1.000
_cell.length_b   1.000
_cell.length_c   1.000
_cell.angle_alpha   90.00
_cell.angle_beta   90.00
_cell.angle_gamma   90.00
#
_symmetry.space_group_name_H-M   'P 1'
#
loop_
_entity.id
_entity.type
_entity.pdbx_description
1 polymer ?
#
loop_
_entity_poly.entity_id
_entity_poly.type
_entity_poly.pdbx_seq_one_letter_code
_entity_poly.pdbx_strand_id
1 'polypeptide(L)'
;GRVYKFFTDLDAPNKMDEKPFLELDLLAIDDHAIPELQKLTKSSFDVDSILNAAGELKYVGQIKRMIAAQFSQPDDDFVRYFASRIYEGAITQKVREQFTVLTKKATSQFLNDQINDRLKSAMSGVTVPTVAEQLIESNTSPDKDAPVEDRIVTTVEEMEGFHIVKSIIRTVVDAKRINHRDTQSYFGILLDDNNRKPITRLHFNRAQKYIGIFEKDKGETRHPIATLDDIYSFSEMLKETALQYEAI
;
A
#
# COMPACT_ATOMS: atom_id res chain seq x y z
N GLY A 1 -17.88 29.61 2.93
CA GLY A 1 -16.72 29.57 2.02
C GLY A 1 -16.36 28.12 1.79
N ARG A 2 -15.92 27.76 0.59
CA ARG A 2 -15.60 26.37 0.22
C ARG A 2 -14.13 26.02 0.46
N VAL A 3 -13.23 26.96 0.18
CA VAL A 3 -11.79 26.79 0.32
C VAL A 3 -11.29 27.73 1.40
N TYR A 4 -10.60 27.17 2.40
CA TYR A 4 -9.93 27.91 3.46
C TYR A 4 -8.45 27.97 3.15
N LYS A 5 -7.85 29.16 3.23
CA LYS A 5 -6.44 29.38 2.95
C LYS A 5 -5.78 29.88 4.23
N PHE A 6 -4.71 29.22 4.63
CA PHE A 6 -3.94 29.58 5.81
C PHE A 6 -2.64 30.24 5.36
N PHE A 7 -2.34 31.37 5.96
CA PHE A 7 -1.15 32.16 5.67
C PHE A 7 -0.28 32.25 6.92
N THR A 8 1.02 32.28 6.69
CA THR A 8 2.08 32.49 7.69
C THR A 8 2.76 33.83 7.43
N ASP A 9 3.61 34.25 8.35
CA ASP A 9 4.57 35.34 8.17
C ASP A 9 6.03 34.81 8.17
N LEU A 10 6.21 33.64 7.56
CA LEU A 10 7.49 32.91 7.49
C LEU A 10 8.51 33.64 6.61
N ASP A 11 8.05 34.28 5.51
CA ASP A 11 8.95 34.94 4.57
C ASP A 11 9.44 36.30 5.12
N ALA A 12 8.61 36.99 5.91
CA ALA A 12 9.01 38.20 6.62
C ALA A 12 8.15 38.41 7.89
N PRO A 13 8.76 38.73 9.04
CA PRO A 13 8.05 38.85 10.31
C PRO A 13 6.99 39.96 10.26
N ASN A 14 5.78 39.68 10.75
CA ASN A 14 4.61 40.57 10.69
C ASN A 14 4.14 40.93 9.27
N LYS A 15 4.57 40.19 8.24
CA LYS A 15 4.09 40.35 6.88
C LYS A 15 3.51 39.02 6.41
N MET A 16 2.22 39.01 6.09
CA MET A 16 1.55 37.83 5.55
C MET A 16 2.24 37.38 4.24
N ASP A 17 2.61 36.11 4.17
CA ASP A 17 3.17 35.46 2.99
C ASP A 17 2.22 35.63 1.80
N GLU A 18 2.75 35.82 0.59
CA GLU A 18 1.93 35.96 -0.62
C GLU A 18 1.22 34.67 -1.01
N LYS A 19 1.80 33.52 -0.63
CA LYS A 19 1.27 32.19 -0.94
C LYS A 19 0.80 31.52 0.35
N PRO A 20 -0.43 30.98 0.39
CA PRO A 20 -0.88 30.21 1.53
C PRO A 20 -0.05 28.95 1.68
N PHE A 21 0.28 28.60 2.91
CA PHE A 21 1.02 27.37 3.22
C PHE A 21 0.11 26.14 3.24
N LEU A 22 -1.18 26.34 3.55
CA LEU A 22 -2.19 25.29 3.54
C LEU A 22 -3.47 25.80 2.88
N GLU A 23 -4.01 25.01 1.96
CA GLU A 23 -5.34 25.22 1.37
C GLU A 23 -6.21 24.00 1.67
N LEU A 24 -7.38 24.23 2.26
CA LEU A 24 -8.33 23.19 2.64
C LEU A 24 -9.63 23.37 1.87
N ASP A 25 -9.96 22.45 0.96
CA ASP A 25 -11.30 22.36 0.37
C ASP A 25 -12.17 21.50 1.31
N LEU A 26 -13.21 22.09 1.89
CA LEU A 26 -14.11 21.37 2.81
C LEU A 26 -14.89 20.24 2.13
N LEU A 27 -14.99 20.23 0.80
CA LEU A 27 -15.62 19.15 0.03
C LEU A 27 -14.63 18.04 -0.36
N ALA A 28 -13.33 18.30 -0.26
CA ALA A 28 -12.25 17.38 -0.64
C ALA A 28 -11.09 17.51 0.36
N ILE A 29 -11.38 17.16 1.62
CA ILE A 29 -10.40 17.22 2.69
C ILE A 29 -9.33 16.16 2.43
N ASP A 30 -8.06 16.57 2.36
CA ASP A 30 -6.94 15.63 2.35
C ASP A 30 -6.82 15.03 3.76
N ASP A 31 -7.06 13.73 3.90
CA ASP A 31 -6.94 13.02 5.19
C ASP A 31 -5.55 13.17 5.81
N HIS A 32 -4.52 13.42 4.97
CA HIS A 32 -3.16 13.70 5.44
C HIS A 32 -3.00 15.11 6.03
N ALA A 33 -3.88 16.05 5.69
CA ALA A 33 -3.86 17.40 6.25
C ALA A 33 -4.56 17.48 7.63
N ILE A 34 -5.41 16.51 7.98
CA ILE A 34 -6.15 16.48 9.26
C ILE A 34 -5.23 16.43 10.48
N PRO A 35 -4.26 15.49 10.60
CA PRO A 35 -3.37 15.45 11.78
C PRO A 35 -2.52 16.71 11.89
N GLU A 36 -2.13 17.31 10.76
CA GLU A 36 -1.39 18.57 10.74
C GLU A 36 -2.26 19.76 11.17
N LEU A 37 -3.52 19.82 10.72
CA LEU A 37 -4.50 20.81 11.20
C LEU A 37 -4.78 20.70 12.70
N GLN A 38 -4.76 19.48 13.26
CA GLN A 38 -4.92 19.27 14.70
C GLN A 38 -3.78 19.89 15.50
N LYS A 39 -2.54 19.86 15.00
CA LYS A 39 -1.38 20.52 15.63
C LYS A 39 -1.52 22.05 15.64
N LEU A 40 -2.26 22.62 14.69
CA LEU A 40 -2.55 24.06 14.60
C LEU A 40 -3.68 24.52 15.54
N THR A 41 -4.31 23.63 16.30
CA THR A 41 -5.40 23.99 17.23
C THR A 41 -4.90 24.61 18.52
N LYS A 42 -5.73 25.48 19.13
CA LYS A 42 -5.40 26.27 20.33
C LYS A 42 -4.90 25.46 21.52
N SER A 43 -5.31 24.20 21.65
CA SER A 43 -4.94 23.29 22.75
C SER A 43 -3.52 22.73 22.64
N SER A 44 -2.93 22.72 21.45
CA SER A 44 -1.59 22.17 21.16
C SER A 44 -0.65 23.24 20.59
N PHE A 45 -0.95 24.51 20.86
CA PHE A 45 -0.34 25.65 20.20
C PHE A 45 1.08 25.92 20.72
N ASP A 46 2.08 25.56 19.92
CA ASP A 46 3.50 25.92 20.11
C ASP A 46 3.98 26.66 18.87
N VAL A 47 4.40 27.92 19.04
CA VAL A 47 4.74 28.83 17.94
C VAL A 47 5.89 28.27 17.09
N ASP A 48 6.91 27.71 17.73
CA ASP A 48 8.10 27.19 17.03
C ASP A 48 7.78 25.87 16.29
N SER A 49 6.97 25.00 16.91
CA SER A 49 6.49 23.78 16.27
C SER A 49 5.56 24.08 15.09
N ILE A 50 4.68 25.08 15.23
CA ILE A 50 3.75 25.51 14.18
C ILE A 50 4.49 26.14 13.01
N LEU A 51 5.50 26.98 13.27
CA LEU A 51 6.28 27.60 12.19
C LEU A 51 7.03 26.55 11.37
N ASN A 52 7.62 25.56 12.06
CA ASN A 52 8.31 24.44 11.41
C ASN A 52 7.34 23.54 10.64
N ALA A 53 6.21 23.14 11.24
CA ALA A 53 5.20 22.32 10.58
C ALA A 53 4.57 23.04 9.38
N ALA A 54 4.33 24.36 9.50
CA ALA A 54 3.83 25.18 8.41
C ALA A 54 4.86 25.33 7.28
N GLY A 55 6.14 25.47 7.63
CA GLY A 55 7.25 25.46 6.67
C GLY A 55 7.33 24.12 5.93
N GLU A 56 7.27 23.01 6.65
CA GLU A 56 7.26 21.67 6.07
C GLU A 56 6.05 21.47 5.14
N LEU A 57 4.85 21.82 5.56
CA LEU A 57 3.64 21.77 4.74
C LEU A 57 3.76 22.61 3.46
N LYS A 58 4.32 23.83 3.57
CA LYS A 58 4.60 24.72 2.43
C LYS A 58 5.49 24.01 1.42
N TYR A 59 6.60 23.44 1.85
CA TYR A 59 7.54 22.76 0.95
C TYR A 59 7.00 21.44 0.42
N VAL A 60 6.40 20.59 1.25
CA VAL A 60 5.78 19.32 0.83
C VAL A 60 4.68 19.57 -0.20
N GLY A 61 3.82 20.57 0.02
CA GLY A 61 2.78 20.96 -0.91
C GLY A 61 3.34 21.46 -2.25
N GLN A 62 4.42 22.26 -2.23
CA GLN A 62 5.10 22.71 -3.44
C GLN A 62 5.77 21.56 -4.19
N ILE A 63 6.44 20.66 -3.48
CA ILE A 63 7.08 19.47 -4.05
C ILE A 63 6.02 18.58 -4.70
N LYS A 64 4.87 18.31 -4.04
CA LYS A 64 3.76 17.55 -4.62
C LYS A 64 3.28 18.15 -5.95
N ARG A 65 3.10 19.48 -6.01
CA ARG A 65 2.70 20.17 -7.25
C ARG A 65 3.75 20.03 -8.34
N MET A 66 5.03 20.16 -7.99
CA MET A 66 6.12 20.02 -8.94
C MET A 66 6.21 18.59 -9.48
N ILE A 67 6.09 17.57 -8.64
CA ILE A 67 6.00 16.17 -9.06
C ILE A 67 4.82 15.96 -10.01
N ALA A 68 3.64 16.46 -9.66
CA ALA A 68 2.46 16.35 -10.53
C ALA A 68 2.67 17.01 -11.90
N ALA A 69 3.33 18.17 -11.94
CA ALA A 69 3.69 18.85 -13.18
C ALA A 69 4.65 18.00 -14.03
N GLN A 70 5.71 17.45 -13.43
CA GLN A 70 6.66 16.55 -14.11
C GLN A 70 5.98 15.30 -14.66
N PHE A 71 4.98 14.77 -13.96
CA PHE A 71 4.26 13.56 -14.36
C PHE A 71 3.35 13.82 -15.58
N SER A 72 2.74 15.00 -15.65
CA SER A 72 1.92 15.40 -16.80
C SER A 72 2.77 15.84 -18.00
N GLN A 73 3.80 16.62 -17.74
CA GLN A 73 4.71 17.18 -18.71
C GLN A 73 6.15 17.17 -18.16
N PRO A 74 6.92 16.10 -18.45
CA PRO A 74 8.32 15.99 -18.07
C PRO A 74 9.12 17.16 -18.63
N ASP A 75 9.92 17.82 -17.80
CA ASP A 75 10.91 18.80 -18.27
C ASP A 75 12.21 18.13 -18.72
N ASP A 76 13.06 18.92 -19.37
CA ASP A 76 14.34 18.45 -19.92
C ASP A 76 15.28 17.91 -18.83
N ASP A 77 15.25 18.48 -17.62
CA ASP A 77 16.12 18.08 -16.52
C ASP A 77 15.69 16.74 -15.92
N PHE A 78 14.39 16.53 -15.77
CA PHE A 78 13.79 15.28 -15.32
C PHE A 78 14.04 14.16 -16.33
N VAL A 79 13.87 14.44 -17.63
CA VAL A 79 14.19 13.49 -18.70
C VAL A 79 15.68 13.17 -18.73
N ARG A 80 16.54 14.17 -18.59
CA ARG A 80 18.00 13.99 -18.53
C ARG A 80 18.41 13.14 -17.34
N TYR A 81 17.77 13.32 -16.19
CA TYR A 81 18.04 12.52 -14.99
C TYR A 81 17.85 11.02 -15.26
N PHE A 82 16.73 10.61 -15.86
CA PHE A 82 16.50 9.20 -16.21
C PHE A 82 17.40 8.74 -17.35
N ALA A 83 17.54 9.54 -18.40
CA ALA A 83 18.39 9.19 -19.54
C ALA A 83 19.84 8.94 -19.11
N SER A 84 20.39 9.74 -18.20
CA SER A 84 21.77 9.59 -17.74
C SER A 84 22.04 8.33 -16.92
N ARG A 85 21.01 7.72 -16.32
CA ARG A 85 21.13 6.50 -15.51
C ARG A 85 20.82 5.22 -16.28
N ILE A 86 20.09 5.33 -17.39
CA ILE A 86 19.56 4.18 -18.13
C ILE A 86 20.28 4.02 -19.47
N TYR A 87 20.65 5.13 -20.11
CA TYR A 87 21.26 5.11 -21.43
C TYR A 87 22.79 5.14 -21.33
N GLU A 88 23.43 4.05 -21.76
CA GLU A 88 24.87 3.98 -21.91
C GLU A 88 25.29 4.64 -23.24
N GLY A 89 25.47 5.97 -23.22
CA GLY A 89 25.90 6.72 -24.39
C GLY A 89 25.73 8.23 -24.25
N ALA A 90 26.17 8.98 -25.28
CA ALA A 90 25.98 10.43 -25.29
C ALA A 90 24.49 10.79 -25.46
N ILE A 91 23.97 11.62 -24.55
CA ILE A 91 22.59 12.13 -24.62
C ILE A 91 22.51 13.18 -25.74
N THR A 92 22.27 12.72 -26.96
CA THR A 92 21.98 13.58 -28.12
C THR A 92 20.54 14.09 -28.08
N GLN A 93 20.22 15.12 -28.87
CA GLN A 93 18.87 15.67 -28.94
C GLN A 93 17.81 14.61 -29.31
N LYS A 94 18.13 13.71 -30.24
CA LYS A 94 17.24 12.60 -30.62
C LYS A 94 16.98 11.63 -29.46
N VAL A 95 18.01 11.31 -28.68
CA VAL A 95 17.86 10.45 -27.49
C VAL A 95 17.01 11.18 -26.44
N ARG A 96 17.20 12.49 -26.24
CA ARG A 96 16.38 13.27 -25.31
C ARG A 96 14.90 13.30 -25.71
N GLU A 97 14.60 13.54 -26.99
CA GLU A 97 13.22 13.53 -27.50
C GLU A 97 12.56 12.16 -27.32
N GLN A 98 13.30 11.06 -27.60
CA GLN A 98 12.83 9.70 -27.35
C GLN A 98 12.57 9.45 -25.86
N PHE A 99 13.53 9.81 -25.00
CA PHE A 99 13.38 9.64 -23.56
C PHE A 99 12.25 10.51 -22.99
N THR A 100 11.95 11.67 -23.56
CA THR A 100 10.80 12.50 -23.13
C THR A 100 9.48 11.74 -23.30
N VAL A 101 9.30 11.08 -24.45
CA VAL A 101 8.11 10.26 -24.72
C VAL A 101 8.08 9.01 -23.83
N LEU A 102 9.22 8.35 -23.66
CA LEU A 102 9.34 7.15 -22.82
C LEU A 102 9.09 7.46 -21.35
N THR A 103 9.67 8.53 -20.81
CA THR A 103 9.46 8.99 -19.43
C THR A 103 7.99 9.30 -19.21
N LYS A 104 7.34 10.07 -20.10
CA LYS A 104 5.90 10.36 -19.98
C LYS A 104 5.05 9.08 -19.95
N LYS A 105 5.35 8.12 -20.83
CA LYS A 105 4.65 6.82 -20.89
C LYS A 105 4.88 6.01 -19.62
N ALA A 106 6.12 5.90 -19.16
CA ALA A 106 6.49 5.16 -17.95
C ALA A 106 5.84 5.76 -16.71
N THR A 107 5.82 7.09 -16.57
CA THR A 107 5.19 7.76 -15.44
C THR A 107 3.67 7.58 -15.43
N SER A 108 3.03 7.62 -16.60
CA SER A 108 1.58 7.36 -16.72
C SER A 108 1.23 5.91 -16.38
N GLN A 109 2.06 4.95 -16.83
CA GLN A 109 1.91 3.54 -16.48
C GLN A 109 2.11 3.32 -14.97
N PHE A 110 3.19 3.86 -14.41
CA PHE A 110 3.47 3.78 -12.98
C PHE A 110 2.34 4.35 -12.12
N LEU A 111 1.76 5.50 -12.51
CA LEU A 111 0.63 6.07 -11.77
C LEU A 111 -0.60 5.17 -11.86
N ASN A 112 -0.90 4.62 -13.03
CA ASN A 112 -2.00 3.68 -13.19
C ASN A 112 -1.77 2.40 -12.39
N ASP A 113 -0.54 1.89 -12.36
CA ASP A 113 -0.17 0.72 -11.56
C ASP A 113 -0.32 1.03 -10.07
N GLN A 114 0.14 2.19 -9.59
CA GLN A 114 -0.06 2.63 -8.20
C GLN A 114 -1.54 2.86 -7.85
N ILE A 115 -2.35 3.38 -8.78
CA ILE A 115 -3.80 3.51 -8.57
C ILE A 115 -4.44 2.14 -8.52
N ASN A 116 -4.07 1.24 -9.42
CA ASN A 116 -4.56 -0.14 -9.44
C ASN A 116 -4.16 -0.89 -8.17
N ASP A 117 -2.92 -0.69 -7.71
CA ASP A 117 -2.40 -1.28 -6.48
C ASP A 117 -3.10 -0.68 -5.26
N ARG A 118 -3.31 0.64 -5.21
CA ARG A 118 -4.06 1.28 -4.12
C ARG A 118 -5.55 0.93 -4.15
N LEU A 119 -6.15 0.74 -5.32
CA LEU A 119 -7.53 0.27 -5.48
C LEU A 119 -7.63 -1.19 -5.03
N LYS A 120 -6.67 -2.05 -5.40
CA LYS A 120 -6.53 -3.40 -4.87
C LYS A 120 -6.34 -3.37 -3.35
N SER A 121 -5.49 -2.49 -2.80
CA SER A 121 -5.28 -2.34 -1.35
C SER A 121 -6.53 -1.83 -0.63
N ALA A 122 -7.26 -0.87 -1.21
CA ALA A 122 -8.51 -0.34 -0.66
C ALA A 122 -9.66 -1.37 -0.71
N MET A 123 -9.70 -2.20 -1.76
CA MET A 123 -10.63 -3.33 -1.87
C MET A 123 -10.25 -4.50 -0.94
N SER A 124 -8.96 -4.67 -0.65
CA SER A 124 -8.43 -5.64 0.31
C SER A 124 -8.41 -5.12 1.76
N GLY A 125 -8.77 -3.85 2.01
CA GLY A 125 -8.84 -3.27 3.36
C GLY A 125 -7.47 -3.05 4.03
N VAL A 126 -6.38 -2.97 3.27
CA VAL A 126 -5.05 -2.67 3.78
C VAL A 126 -4.79 -1.17 3.60
N THR A 127 -4.93 -0.41 4.68
CA THR A 127 -4.38 0.95 4.76
C THR A 127 -2.87 0.85 4.75
N VAL A 128 -2.25 1.30 3.65
CA VAL A 128 -0.80 1.44 3.55
C VAL A 128 -0.35 2.45 4.62
N PRO A 129 0.66 2.15 5.46
CA PRO A 129 1.20 3.13 6.39
C PRO A 129 1.77 4.32 5.61
N THR A 130 1.31 5.51 5.97
CA THR A 130 1.88 6.78 5.52
C THR A 130 3.33 6.92 5.97
N VAL A 131 4.15 7.54 5.11
CA VAL A 131 5.61 7.73 5.17
C VAL A 131 6.07 8.64 6.35
N ALA A 132 5.32 8.71 7.45
CA ALA A 132 5.68 9.55 8.60
C ALA A 132 6.63 8.88 9.61
N GLU A 133 6.94 7.58 9.47
CA GLU A 133 7.86 6.89 10.36
C GLU A 133 8.87 6.08 9.55
N GLN A 134 9.93 6.75 9.07
CA GLN A 134 11.23 6.13 8.82
C GLN A 134 12.24 7.21 8.44
N LEU A 135 12.73 7.90 9.47
CA LEU A 135 14.03 8.55 9.42
C LEU A 135 14.83 8.05 10.60
N ILE A 136 16.10 7.72 10.32
CA ILE A 136 17.12 7.05 11.15
C ILE A 136 16.99 5.52 11.00
N GLU A 137 17.82 4.83 10.21
CA GLU A 137 19.28 4.83 10.26
C GLU A 137 19.91 4.36 8.93
N SER A 138 21.07 4.94 8.61
CA SER A 138 21.77 4.86 7.32
C SER A 138 22.74 3.67 7.20
N ASN A 139 23.06 3.32 5.94
CA ASN A 139 24.22 2.55 5.44
C ASN A 139 24.25 1.03 5.68
N THR A 140 24.20 0.16 4.67
CA THR A 140 25.24 -0.04 3.64
C THR A 140 24.73 -0.96 2.51
N SER A 141 25.28 -0.82 1.29
CA SER A 141 25.18 -1.80 0.18
C SER A 141 26.53 -2.52 0.00
N PRO A 142 26.71 -3.49 -0.92
CA PRO A 142 25.93 -4.68 -1.28
C PRO A 142 26.79 -5.98 -1.23
N ASP A 143 26.17 -7.15 -1.46
CA ASP A 143 26.66 -8.34 -2.24
C ASP A 143 26.44 -9.73 -1.59
N LYS A 144 25.98 -10.65 -2.45
CA LYS A 144 26.05 -12.14 -2.49
C LYS A 144 25.37 -13.07 -1.46
N ASP A 145 24.46 -13.86 -2.04
CA ASP A 145 24.25 -15.32 -1.96
C ASP A 145 24.23 -16.08 -0.61
N ALA A 146 23.05 -16.66 -0.36
CA ALA A 146 22.70 -17.86 0.43
C ALA A 146 22.56 -17.76 1.97
N PRO A 147 21.82 -18.69 2.62
CA PRO A 147 20.51 -19.26 2.30
C PRO A 147 19.44 -18.90 3.38
N VAL A 148 18.20 -19.24 3.05
CA VAL A 148 16.95 -19.08 3.83
C VAL A 148 17.10 -19.32 5.34
N GLU A 149 16.92 -18.27 6.14
CA GLU A 149 16.47 -18.40 7.53
C GLU A 149 14.95 -18.19 7.58
N ASP A 150 14.25 -19.27 7.94
CA ASP A 150 12.83 -19.33 8.29
C ASP A 150 12.49 -18.33 9.41
N ARG A 151 12.18 -17.10 9.03
CA ARG A 151 11.30 -16.24 9.82
C ARG A 151 9.90 -16.44 9.27
N ILE A 152 8.94 -16.71 10.15
CA ILE A 152 7.51 -16.70 9.83
C ILE A 152 7.19 -15.27 9.35
N VAL A 153 7.29 -15.07 8.05
CA VAL A 153 7.04 -13.80 7.38
C VAL A 153 5.81 -14.04 6.55
N THR A 154 4.69 -13.51 7.01
CA THR A 154 3.45 -13.51 6.25
C THR A 154 3.70 -12.80 4.93
N THR A 155 3.70 -13.58 3.86
CA THR A 155 3.98 -13.09 2.51
C THR A 155 2.76 -12.35 1.95
N VAL A 156 3.00 -11.45 1.01
CA VAL A 156 1.92 -10.74 0.30
C VAL A 156 0.96 -11.74 -0.35
N GLU A 157 1.50 -12.84 -0.88
CA GLU A 157 0.74 -13.90 -1.52
C GLU A 157 -0.19 -14.66 -0.56
N GLU A 158 0.26 -14.94 0.67
CA GLU A 158 -0.58 -15.56 1.70
C GLU A 158 -1.73 -14.65 2.13
N MET A 159 -1.48 -13.34 2.22
CA MET A 159 -2.51 -12.34 2.50
C MET A 159 -3.51 -12.21 1.36
N GLU A 160 -3.06 -12.23 0.10
CA GLU A 160 -3.96 -12.25 -1.06
C GLU A 160 -4.85 -13.50 -1.05
N GLY A 161 -4.26 -14.68 -0.80
CA GLY A 161 -5.01 -15.92 -0.63
C GLY A 161 -6.04 -15.84 0.51
N PHE A 162 -5.67 -15.23 1.64
CA PHE A 162 -6.59 -14.96 2.75
C PHE A 162 -7.77 -14.08 2.32
N HIS A 163 -7.52 -12.98 1.61
CA HIS A 163 -8.57 -12.08 1.18
C HIS A 163 -9.53 -12.75 0.18
N ILE A 164 -9.01 -13.59 -0.72
CA ILE A 164 -9.84 -14.39 -1.63
C ILE A 164 -10.75 -15.33 -0.82
N VAL A 165 -10.17 -16.14 0.07
CA VAL A 165 -10.91 -17.07 0.91
C VAL A 165 -11.94 -16.34 1.79
N LYS A 166 -11.57 -15.21 2.39
CA LYS A 166 -12.46 -14.36 3.20
C LYS A 166 -13.61 -13.79 2.38
N SER A 167 -13.36 -13.38 1.13
CA SER A 167 -14.39 -12.85 0.23
C SER A 167 -15.43 -13.92 -0.17
N ILE A 168 -15.01 -15.18 -0.27
CA ILE A 168 -15.88 -16.33 -0.53
C ILE A 168 -16.74 -16.62 0.70
N ILE A 169 -16.09 -16.79 1.87
CA ILE A 169 -16.76 -17.26 3.09
C ILE A 169 -17.66 -16.18 3.72
N ARG A 170 -17.37 -14.89 3.54
CA ARG A 170 -18.23 -13.81 4.08
C ARG A 170 -19.67 -13.82 3.56
N THR A 171 -19.94 -14.59 2.51
CA THR A 171 -21.29 -14.78 1.97
C THR A 171 -22.16 -15.68 2.85
N VAL A 172 -21.55 -16.49 3.72
CA VAL A 172 -22.23 -17.44 4.62
C VAL A 172 -21.95 -17.19 6.11
N VAL A 173 -20.88 -16.47 6.47
CA VAL A 173 -20.54 -16.13 7.87
C VAL A 173 -20.08 -14.67 7.98
N ASP A 174 -20.20 -14.06 9.17
CA ASP A 174 -19.68 -12.69 9.38
C ASP A 174 -18.16 -12.62 9.15
N ALA A 175 -17.73 -11.65 8.34
CA ALA A 175 -16.34 -11.38 8.02
C ALA A 175 -15.45 -11.12 9.25
N LYS A 176 -16.02 -10.66 10.37
CA LYS A 176 -15.29 -10.45 11.64
C LYS A 176 -14.85 -11.74 12.32
N ARG A 177 -15.49 -12.86 11.98
CA ARG A 177 -15.21 -14.18 12.56
C ARG A 177 -14.13 -14.94 11.78
N ILE A 178 -13.69 -14.43 10.64
CA ILE A 178 -12.72 -15.07 9.74
C ILE A 178 -11.33 -14.51 10.03
N ASN A 179 -10.50 -15.33 10.67
CA ASN A 179 -9.14 -14.96 11.10
C ASN A 179 -8.10 -15.84 10.41
N HIS A 180 -6.86 -15.35 10.38
CA HIS A 180 -5.72 -16.09 9.87
C HIS A 180 -4.67 -16.29 10.95
N ARG A 181 -3.85 -17.34 10.81
CA ARG A 181 -2.68 -17.61 11.62
C ARG A 181 -1.57 -18.13 10.73
N ASP A 182 -0.44 -17.44 10.78
CA ASP A 182 0.74 -17.85 10.07
C ASP A 182 1.51 -18.92 10.86
N THR A 183 1.98 -19.95 10.16
CA THR A 183 2.80 -21.02 10.73
C THR A 183 3.90 -21.39 9.75
N GLN A 184 5.01 -21.94 10.26
CA GLN A 184 6.17 -22.32 9.44
C GLN A 184 5.83 -23.27 8.28
N SER A 185 4.76 -24.07 8.39
CA SER A 185 4.41 -25.07 7.39
C SER A 185 3.24 -24.67 6.48
N TYR A 186 2.42 -23.71 6.90
CA TYR A 186 1.21 -23.29 6.19
C TYR A 186 0.63 -22.00 6.77
N PHE A 187 -0.13 -21.30 5.95
CA PHE A 187 -0.94 -20.17 6.38
C PHE A 187 -2.38 -20.64 6.66
N GLY A 188 -2.78 -20.64 7.93
CA GLY A 188 -4.06 -21.18 8.38
C GLY A 188 -5.17 -20.14 8.38
N ILE A 189 -6.36 -20.51 7.89
CA ILE A 189 -7.57 -19.67 7.95
C ILE A 189 -8.59 -20.39 8.81
N LEU A 190 -9.06 -19.70 9.86
CA LEU A 190 -9.83 -20.26 10.95
C LEU A 190 -11.10 -19.43 11.18
N LEU A 191 -12.14 -20.09 11.68
CA LEU A 191 -13.33 -19.41 12.20
C LEU A 191 -13.16 -19.15 13.71
N ASP A 192 -13.59 -17.97 14.17
CA ASP A 192 -13.61 -17.55 15.58
C ASP A 192 -12.23 -17.60 16.28
N ASP A 193 -11.14 -17.43 15.52
CA ASP A 193 -9.75 -17.63 16.01
C ASP A 193 -9.50 -18.98 16.70
N ASN A 194 -10.27 -20.01 16.35
CA ASN A 194 -10.24 -21.28 17.05
C ASN A 194 -9.55 -22.37 16.21
N ASN A 195 -8.47 -22.95 16.74
CA ASN A 195 -7.73 -24.05 16.10
C ASN A 195 -8.59 -25.32 15.89
N ARG A 196 -9.74 -25.44 16.57
CA ARG A 196 -10.72 -26.53 16.36
C ARG A 196 -11.72 -26.25 15.23
N LYS A 197 -11.73 -25.04 14.67
CA LYS A 197 -12.59 -24.61 13.56
C LYS A 197 -11.77 -24.16 12.34
N PRO A 198 -10.86 -25.00 11.78
CA PRO A 198 -10.08 -24.61 10.62
C PRO A 198 -10.92 -24.66 9.32
N ILE A 199 -10.91 -23.57 8.55
CA ILE A 199 -11.65 -23.50 7.29
C ILE A 199 -10.79 -23.99 6.14
N THR A 200 -9.55 -23.52 6.06
CA THR A 200 -8.59 -23.96 5.03
C THR A 200 -7.15 -23.68 5.47
N ARG A 201 -6.19 -24.31 4.81
CA ARG A 201 -4.74 -24.07 4.98
C ARG A 201 -4.10 -23.81 3.64
N LEU A 202 -3.40 -22.70 3.49
CA LEU A 202 -2.67 -22.34 2.28
C LEU A 202 -1.22 -22.79 2.44
N HIS A 203 -0.73 -23.59 1.50
CA HIS A 203 0.65 -24.11 1.50
C HIS A 203 1.41 -23.48 0.35
N PHE A 204 1.94 -22.26 0.56
CA PHE A 204 2.64 -21.49 -0.47
C PHE A 204 4.17 -21.56 -0.36
N ASN A 205 4.69 -22.28 0.65
CA ASN A 205 6.12 -22.36 0.98
C ASN A 205 6.94 -23.20 -0.02
N ARG A 206 6.34 -23.71 -1.11
CA ARG A 206 6.99 -24.57 -2.11
C ARG A 206 6.64 -24.11 -3.52
N ALA A 207 7.46 -24.53 -4.50
CA ALA A 207 7.25 -24.21 -5.92
C ALA A 207 5.85 -24.61 -6.44
N GLN A 208 5.33 -25.76 -5.98
CA GLN A 208 3.93 -26.15 -6.20
C GLN A 208 3.10 -25.71 -5.00
N LYS A 209 2.08 -24.90 -5.25
CA LYS A 209 1.16 -24.39 -4.23
C LYS A 209 0.02 -25.37 -4.02
N TYR A 210 -0.50 -25.42 -2.79
CA TYR A 210 -1.64 -26.25 -2.44
C TYR A 210 -2.63 -25.50 -1.54
N ILE A 211 -3.92 -25.83 -1.69
CA ILE A 211 -4.99 -25.49 -0.77
C ILE A 211 -5.41 -26.74 0.01
N GLY A 212 -5.41 -26.66 1.33
CA GLY A 212 -5.84 -27.70 2.25
C GLY A 212 -7.31 -27.50 2.62
N ILE A 213 -8.16 -28.47 2.29
CA ILE A 213 -9.61 -28.42 2.54
C ILE A 213 -9.98 -29.48 3.60
N PHE A 214 -10.91 -29.12 4.48
CA PHE A 214 -11.44 -29.99 5.53
C PHE A 214 -12.83 -30.48 5.14
N GLU A 215 -12.92 -31.76 4.76
CA GLU A 215 -14.20 -32.44 4.50
C GLU A 215 -14.77 -33.06 5.79
N LYS A 216 -16.09 -33.29 5.83
CA LYS A 216 -16.76 -33.92 6.99
C LYS A 216 -16.07 -35.23 7.37
N ASP A 217 -15.59 -35.30 8.61
CA ASP A 217 -14.93 -36.46 9.24
C ASP A 217 -13.64 -36.97 8.57
N LYS A 218 -13.06 -36.21 7.63
CA LYS A 218 -11.74 -36.52 7.07
C LYS A 218 -10.76 -35.40 7.40
N GLY A 219 -9.52 -35.80 7.66
CA GLY A 219 -8.42 -34.85 7.84
C GLY A 219 -8.24 -33.95 6.61
N GLU A 220 -7.27 -33.04 6.71
CA GLU A 220 -6.92 -32.11 5.63
C GLU A 220 -6.59 -32.85 4.32
N THR A 221 -7.29 -32.49 3.23
CA THR A 221 -6.96 -32.93 1.87
C THR A 221 -6.31 -31.78 1.10
N ARG A 222 -5.14 -32.02 0.52
CA ARG A 222 -4.38 -31.00 -0.22
C ARG A 222 -4.66 -31.07 -1.71
N HIS A 223 -5.13 -29.98 -2.27
CA HIS A 223 -5.35 -29.84 -3.71
C HIS A 223 -4.30 -28.91 -4.31
N PRO A 224 -3.60 -29.30 -5.38
CA PRO A 224 -2.64 -28.43 -6.05
C PRO A 224 -3.36 -27.26 -6.71
N ILE A 225 -2.77 -26.08 -6.60
CA ILE A 225 -3.19 -24.87 -7.33
C ILE A 225 -2.01 -24.29 -8.10
N ALA A 226 -2.26 -23.78 -9.30
CA ALA A 226 -1.27 -23.11 -10.13
C ALA A 226 -1.26 -21.60 -9.88
N THR A 227 -2.45 -21.02 -9.66
CA THR A 227 -2.65 -19.59 -9.41
C THR A 227 -3.57 -19.38 -8.21
N LEU A 228 -3.57 -18.16 -7.64
CA LEU A 228 -4.50 -17.81 -6.57
C LEU A 228 -5.97 -17.83 -7.03
N ASP A 229 -6.23 -17.61 -8.32
CA ASP A 229 -7.58 -17.68 -8.89
C ASP A 229 -8.19 -19.09 -8.79
N ASP A 230 -7.35 -20.13 -8.75
CA ASP A 230 -7.83 -21.52 -8.62
C ASP A 230 -8.57 -21.75 -7.29
N ILE A 231 -8.35 -20.90 -6.28
CA ILE A 231 -9.07 -20.92 -4.99
C ILE A 231 -10.58 -20.81 -5.21
N TYR A 232 -11.04 -20.04 -6.21
CA TYR A 232 -12.47 -19.91 -6.51
C TYR A 232 -13.13 -21.23 -6.91
N SER A 233 -12.37 -22.18 -7.48
CA SER A 233 -12.88 -23.51 -7.82
C SER A 233 -13.27 -24.33 -6.59
N PHE A 234 -12.79 -23.94 -5.40
CA PHE A 234 -13.08 -24.59 -4.13
C PHE A 234 -14.12 -23.84 -3.28
N SER A 235 -14.79 -22.83 -3.87
CA SER A 235 -15.69 -21.93 -3.14
C SER A 235 -16.80 -22.64 -2.37
N GLU A 236 -17.46 -23.63 -2.99
CA GLU A 236 -18.55 -24.37 -2.35
C GLU A 236 -18.06 -25.18 -1.15
N MET A 237 -16.92 -25.88 -1.28
CA MET A 237 -16.31 -26.63 -0.19
C MET A 237 -15.93 -25.70 0.99
N LEU A 238 -15.35 -24.53 0.71
CA LEU A 238 -14.99 -23.56 1.74
C LEU A 238 -16.23 -23.04 2.52
N LYS A 239 -17.33 -22.79 1.80
CA LYS A 239 -18.60 -22.39 2.42
C LYS A 239 -19.19 -23.52 3.26
N GLU A 240 -19.18 -24.75 2.75
CA GLU A 240 -19.68 -25.92 3.48
C GLU A 240 -18.90 -26.17 4.77
N THR A 241 -17.57 -26.08 4.74
CA THR A 241 -16.73 -26.20 5.94
C THR A 241 -17.05 -25.09 6.95
N ALA A 242 -17.26 -23.86 6.50
CA ALA A 242 -17.60 -22.74 7.38
C ALA A 242 -19.00 -22.91 8.02
N LEU A 243 -20.00 -23.35 7.25
CA LEU A 243 -21.37 -23.61 7.72
C LEU A 243 -21.44 -24.77 8.73
N GLN A 244 -20.56 -25.77 8.61
CA GLN A 244 -20.49 -26.85 9.59
C GLN A 244 -20.16 -26.34 11.00
N TYR A 245 -19.37 -25.29 11.11
CA TYR A 245 -19.00 -24.68 12.39
C TYR A 245 -20.01 -23.65 12.91
N GLU A 246 -21.01 -23.28 12.11
CA GLU A 246 -22.20 -22.53 12.53
C GLU A 246 -23.27 -23.44 13.14
N ALA A 247 -23.40 -24.66 12.62
CA ALA A 247 -24.42 -25.62 13.06
C ALA A 247 -24.10 -26.30 14.41
N ILE A 248 -22.94 -26.02 15.01
CA ILE A 248 -22.42 -26.58 16.27
C ILE A 248 -22.24 -25.47 17.30
#